data_AF-A0A955BWM5-F1
#
_entry.id   AF-A0A955BWM5-F1
#
_cell.length_a   1.000
_cell.length_b   1.000
_cell.length_c   1.000
_cell.angle_alpha   90.00
_cell.angle_beta   90.00
_cell.angle_gamma   90.00
#
_symmetry.space_group_name_H-M   'P 1'
#
loop_
_entity.id
_entity.type
_entity.pdbx_description
1 polymer ?
#
loop_
_entity_poly.entity_id
_entity_poly.type
_entity_poly.pdbx_seq_one_letter_code
_entity_poly.pdbx_strand_id
1 'polypeptide(L)'
;MTFGALPGGDATNDVDVAVTVSPGSIAVSGAEAYNFTGVGAIIGGAPLTKSGTGVASFANTGNNVIGSIALNGGTLNENQAAGGQTAINGNITGSGALLVSAGQVVLSGDNSAFSGAMTVNGGALNLNAANGLGGTVTINSGGRLLSNADTYTSTKNFTLNGGTLAVGGGAASAVTFNNTINLTANSSIQIDGGTGADGATVTNLSLGANTLAANVDNDSSLNVNGTVSGSGSLNKTGGGSMVMANGSSLAVSNVSVSGGSLDVSAMNAGAGLTLSSGQTLANGAVVVGDVTAPSGSVLRVGAAGLTPEVQYTYVDATTTNTTLADGSPFSPVQPGAAAANVWVVRGLDGGQATLGNGGSLYQADPVVDGDDAPALRTTIPGLTPNTAYDVQVNFWDADNTEWRIQTGSSLGSLVLYDSPADAVAGATNGAPSANVAYSNAPLVTEGNRAMYGAAIGSVVTDGSGNLVVFLDDFASGGDDRTWYDGVSYQSGLTGGFVGASNASLAGDLLLNSGASLAIDLAADINDTLNVTGSALLSGTLSVDLFGADPLGGSQFTVLTAAGGLDTTGLTLGGPDGGSFSFSTVGGTDLVLTFGATANLGDFNGDFVVDAADYT
;
A
#
# COMPACT_ATOMS: atom_id res chain seq x y z
N MET A 1 -40.60 -12.81 18.52
CA MET A 1 -40.79 -13.38 17.16
C MET A 1 -40.22 -14.78 17.16
N THR A 2 -40.94 -15.78 16.63
CA THR A 2 -40.51 -17.17 16.62
C THR A 2 -40.62 -17.73 15.20
N PHE A 3 -39.53 -18.28 14.69
CA PHE A 3 -39.39 -18.83 13.35
C PHE A 3 -38.91 -20.29 13.44
N GLY A 4 -39.62 -21.22 12.81
CA GLY A 4 -39.31 -22.65 12.84
C GLY A 4 -39.71 -23.36 11.54
N ALA A 5 -39.33 -24.63 11.41
CA ALA A 5 -39.51 -25.40 10.17
C ALA A 5 -40.95 -25.31 9.64
N LEU A 6 -41.10 -24.83 8.41
CA LEU A 6 -42.37 -24.89 7.68
C LEU A 6 -42.50 -26.28 7.04
N PRO A 7 -43.70 -26.87 7.01
CA PRO A 7 -43.93 -28.12 6.30
C PRO A 7 -43.85 -27.88 4.79
N GLY A 8 -42.70 -28.21 4.19
CA GLY A 8 -42.43 -28.08 2.75
C GLY A 8 -41.11 -27.36 2.50
N GLY A 9 -40.02 -28.11 2.37
CA GLY A 9 -38.69 -27.57 2.11
C GLY A 9 -38.57 -27.05 0.68
N ASP A 10 -38.16 -25.78 0.55
CA ASP A 10 -37.27 -25.21 -0.51
C ASP A 10 -37.30 -23.67 -0.63
N ALA A 11 -37.88 -22.93 0.31
CA ALA A 11 -37.82 -21.46 0.26
C ALA A 11 -36.91 -20.89 1.37
N THR A 12 -35.94 -20.06 0.99
CA THR A 12 -35.37 -19.06 1.90
C THR A 12 -36.51 -18.28 2.53
N ASN A 13 -36.61 -18.30 3.85
CA ASN A 13 -37.67 -17.60 4.56
C ASN A 13 -37.24 -16.16 4.79
N ASP A 14 -37.51 -15.32 3.80
CA ASP A 14 -37.21 -13.89 3.90
C ASP A 14 -38.21 -13.20 4.84
N VAL A 15 -37.67 -12.46 5.80
CA VAL A 15 -38.39 -11.67 6.79
C VAL A 15 -38.10 -10.20 6.50
N ASP A 16 -39.05 -9.49 5.88
CA ASP A 16 -38.90 -8.06 5.61
C ASP A 16 -39.12 -7.23 6.90
N VAL A 17 -38.04 -6.64 7.39
CA VAL A 17 -38.02 -5.67 8.49
C VAL A 17 -38.21 -4.28 7.87
N ALA A 18 -39.41 -3.99 7.38
CA ALA A 18 -39.70 -2.72 6.69
C ALA A 18 -39.65 -1.48 7.62
N VAL A 19 -39.83 -1.67 8.92
CA VAL A 19 -39.79 -0.60 9.94
C VAL A 19 -39.02 -1.05 11.18
N THR A 20 -38.55 -0.10 11.98
CA THR A 20 -37.88 -0.43 13.24
C THR A 20 -38.82 -1.11 14.23
N VAL A 21 -38.41 -2.28 14.72
CA VAL A 21 -39.16 -3.12 15.65
C VAL A 21 -38.37 -3.32 16.95
N SER A 22 -39.10 -3.50 18.06
CA SER A 22 -38.52 -3.78 19.39
C SER A 22 -39.18 -5.03 19.99
N PRO A 23 -38.81 -6.24 19.51
CA PRO A 23 -39.41 -7.48 19.99
C PRO A 23 -39.00 -7.79 21.43
N GLY A 24 -39.83 -8.52 22.18
CA GLY A 24 -39.44 -9.00 23.52
C GLY A 24 -38.43 -10.17 23.49
N SER A 25 -38.37 -10.91 22.39
CA SER A 25 -37.39 -11.99 22.14
C SER A 25 -37.41 -12.41 20.66
N ILE A 26 -36.34 -13.07 20.21
CA ILE A 26 -36.18 -13.61 18.86
C ILE A 26 -35.77 -15.08 18.98
N ALA A 27 -36.49 -15.99 18.33
CA ALA A 27 -36.13 -17.40 18.28
C ALA A 27 -36.17 -17.91 16.84
N VAL A 28 -35.08 -18.53 16.39
CA VAL A 28 -34.97 -19.17 15.07
C VAL A 28 -34.48 -20.60 15.29
N SER A 29 -35.27 -21.61 14.90
CA SER A 29 -34.98 -23.03 15.21
C SER A 29 -34.98 -23.97 14.00
N GLY A 30 -35.27 -23.45 12.80
CA GLY A 30 -35.35 -24.23 11.57
C GLY A 30 -34.00 -24.77 11.06
N ALA A 31 -34.06 -25.80 10.22
CA ALA A 31 -32.92 -26.24 9.41
C ALA A 31 -32.70 -25.36 8.16
N GLU A 32 -33.72 -24.58 7.79
CA GLU A 32 -33.71 -23.66 6.65
C GLU A 32 -32.97 -22.35 6.94
N ALA A 33 -32.67 -21.60 5.89
CA ALA A 33 -32.18 -20.23 5.98
C ALA A 33 -33.33 -19.23 6.22
N TYR A 34 -33.11 -18.28 7.14
CA TYR A 34 -33.98 -17.13 7.38
C TYR A 34 -33.19 -15.85 7.14
N ASN A 35 -33.64 -15.00 6.22
CA ASN A 35 -32.96 -13.74 5.91
C ASN A 35 -33.83 -12.58 6.36
N PHE A 36 -33.35 -11.80 7.33
CA PHE A 36 -34.01 -10.58 7.75
C PHE A 36 -33.48 -9.44 6.87
N THR A 37 -34.34 -8.89 6.02
CA THR A 37 -34.00 -7.84 5.04
C THR A 37 -34.84 -6.58 5.31
N GLY A 38 -34.78 -5.56 4.46
CA GLY A 38 -35.57 -4.34 4.61
C GLY A 38 -34.81 -3.19 5.29
N VAL A 39 -35.44 -2.02 5.37
CA VAL A 39 -34.78 -0.76 5.80
C VAL A 39 -34.84 -0.50 7.30
N GLY A 40 -35.70 -1.21 8.01
CA GLY A 40 -35.89 -1.09 9.45
C GLY A 40 -34.77 -1.73 10.26
N ALA A 41 -34.82 -1.52 11.58
CA ALA A 41 -33.89 -2.08 12.56
C ALA A 41 -34.59 -2.97 13.57
N ILE A 42 -33.87 -3.94 14.15
CA ILE A 42 -34.31 -4.70 15.33
C ILE A 42 -33.60 -4.11 16.55
N ILE A 43 -34.33 -3.44 17.43
CA ILE A 43 -33.78 -2.73 18.58
C ILE A 43 -34.37 -3.24 19.92
N GLY A 44 -33.98 -2.60 21.03
CA GLY A 44 -34.54 -2.86 22.35
C GLY A 44 -33.83 -3.96 23.14
N GLY A 45 -32.76 -4.55 22.60
CA GLY A 45 -31.94 -5.54 23.32
C GLY A 45 -32.65 -6.88 23.51
N ALA A 46 -33.49 -7.28 22.56
CA ALA A 46 -34.19 -8.56 22.61
C ALA A 46 -33.20 -9.74 22.65
N PRO A 47 -33.36 -10.72 23.57
CA PRO A 47 -32.53 -11.92 23.53
C PRO A 47 -32.81 -12.74 22.28
N LEU A 48 -31.76 -13.30 21.68
CA LEU A 48 -31.83 -14.15 20.50
C LEU A 48 -31.48 -15.59 20.84
N THR A 49 -32.30 -16.54 20.43
CA THR A 49 -31.97 -17.98 20.46
C THR A 49 -31.95 -18.53 19.05
N LYS A 50 -30.81 -19.06 18.62
CA LYS A 50 -30.65 -19.79 17.37
C LYS A 50 -30.42 -21.27 17.67
N SER A 51 -31.25 -22.15 17.12
CA SER A 51 -31.12 -23.60 17.17
C SER A 51 -31.39 -24.22 15.79
N GLY A 52 -31.26 -25.55 15.67
CA GLY A 52 -31.31 -26.22 14.36
C GLY A 52 -30.04 -25.98 13.53
N THR A 53 -29.92 -26.61 12.37
CA THR A 53 -28.70 -26.58 11.53
C THR A 53 -28.65 -25.43 10.54
N GLY A 54 -29.75 -24.68 10.35
CA GLY A 54 -29.87 -23.62 9.35
C GLY A 54 -29.14 -22.33 9.69
N VAL A 55 -29.29 -21.33 8.83
CA VAL A 55 -28.68 -20.00 8.96
C VAL A 55 -29.76 -18.97 9.31
N ALA A 56 -29.52 -18.12 10.31
CA ALA A 56 -30.27 -16.88 10.49
C ALA A 56 -29.39 -15.73 10.03
N SER A 57 -29.78 -15.01 8.99
CA SER A 57 -29.00 -13.91 8.41
C SER A 57 -29.67 -12.57 8.68
N PHE A 58 -28.97 -11.64 9.32
CA PHE A 58 -29.40 -10.25 9.44
C PHE A 58 -28.75 -9.43 8.33
N ALA A 59 -29.55 -8.94 7.39
CA ALA A 59 -29.15 -8.19 6.20
C ALA A 59 -30.03 -6.95 5.99
N ASN A 60 -30.77 -6.53 7.02
CA ASN A 60 -31.57 -5.32 7.00
C ASN A 60 -30.64 -4.08 7.10
N THR A 61 -30.96 -2.96 6.46
CA THR A 61 -30.02 -1.83 6.43
C THR A 61 -30.04 -0.98 7.70
N GLY A 62 -31.05 -1.14 8.57
CA GLY A 62 -31.10 -0.47 9.87
C GLY A 62 -30.17 -1.09 10.90
N ASN A 63 -29.55 -0.27 11.75
CA ASN A 63 -28.63 -0.74 12.79
C ASN A 63 -29.35 -1.56 13.88
N ASN A 64 -28.95 -2.80 14.06
CA ASN A 64 -29.56 -3.72 15.01
C ASN A 64 -28.94 -3.57 16.41
N VAL A 65 -29.76 -3.71 17.45
CA VAL A 65 -29.35 -3.78 18.86
C VAL A 65 -30.03 -4.98 19.50
N ILE A 66 -29.26 -6.06 19.62
CA ILE A 66 -29.69 -7.37 20.11
C ILE A 66 -29.17 -7.56 21.54
N GLY A 67 -29.93 -8.27 22.38
CA GLY A 67 -29.51 -8.64 23.72
C GLY A 67 -28.58 -9.85 23.74
N SER A 68 -28.65 -10.65 24.80
CA SER A 68 -27.88 -11.90 24.88
C SER A 68 -28.25 -12.89 23.77
N ILE A 69 -27.28 -13.64 23.28
CA ILE A 69 -27.44 -14.60 22.19
C ILE A 69 -27.11 -16.02 22.67
N ALA A 70 -28.03 -16.95 22.42
CA ALA A 70 -27.81 -18.38 22.60
C ALA A 70 -27.76 -19.08 21.24
N LEU A 71 -26.55 -19.40 20.77
CA LEU A 71 -26.30 -20.16 19.54
C LEU A 71 -26.21 -21.66 19.87
N ASN A 72 -27.36 -22.31 20.03
CA ASN A 72 -27.43 -23.75 20.36
C ASN A 72 -27.23 -24.66 19.14
N GLY A 73 -27.15 -24.11 17.93
CA GLY A 73 -26.84 -24.83 16.69
C GLY A 73 -26.98 -23.97 15.43
N GLY A 74 -26.40 -24.41 14.31
CA GLY A 74 -26.45 -23.69 13.03
C GLY A 74 -25.63 -22.40 13.06
N THR A 75 -25.94 -21.45 12.18
CA THR A 75 -25.16 -20.21 12.02
C THR A 75 -26.03 -18.96 12.23
N LEU A 76 -25.52 -17.99 12.97
CA LEU A 76 -25.98 -16.60 12.90
C LEU A 76 -25.03 -15.85 11.95
N ASN A 77 -25.58 -15.29 10.87
CA ASN A 77 -24.85 -14.54 9.86
C ASN A 77 -25.21 -13.05 9.96
N GLU A 78 -24.26 -12.23 10.36
CA GLU A 78 -24.38 -10.78 10.30
C GLU A 78 -23.89 -10.32 8.93
N ASN A 79 -24.83 -9.91 8.08
CA ASN A 79 -24.62 -9.55 6.68
C ASN A 79 -25.23 -8.18 6.39
N GLN A 80 -25.04 -7.25 7.32
CA GLN A 80 -25.50 -5.87 7.18
C GLN A 80 -24.76 -5.21 6.02
N ALA A 81 -25.44 -4.30 5.30
CA ALA A 81 -24.80 -3.51 4.25
C ALA A 81 -23.55 -2.77 4.77
N ALA A 82 -22.63 -2.42 3.88
CA ALA A 82 -21.43 -1.67 4.25
C ALA A 82 -21.79 -0.40 5.06
N GLY A 83 -21.13 -0.20 6.20
CA GLY A 83 -21.45 0.89 7.15
C GLY A 83 -22.58 0.59 8.15
N GLY A 84 -23.36 -0.49 7.94
CA GLY A 84 -24.36 -0.97 8.89
C GLY A 84 -23.74 -1.68 10.10
N GLN A 85 -24.43 -1.61 11.24
CA GLN A 85 -23.96 -2.16 12.51
C GLN A 85 -24.99 -3.10 13.17
N THR A 86 -24.52 -4.18 13.76
CA THR A 86 -25.25 -4.97 14.78
C THR A 86 -24.50 -4.88 16.11
N ALA A 87 -25.11 -4.23 17.10
CA ALA A 87 -24.62 -4.23 18.47
C ALA A 87 -25.23 -5.40 19.26
N ILE A 88 -24.37 -6.22 19.87
CA ILE A 88 -24.75 -7.33 20.74
C ILE A 88 -24.49 -6.90 22.18
N ASN A 89 -25.55 -6.44 22.84
CA ASN A 89 -25.54 -5.93 24.22
C ASN A 89 -25.82 -7.07 25.21
N GLY A 90 -24.95 -8.06 25.23
CA GLY A 90 -25.03 -9.23 26.10
C GLY A 90 -24.06 -10.32 25.67
N ASN A 91 -24.10 -11.44 26.40
CA ASN A 91 -23.18 -12.55 26.16
C ASN A 91 -23.67 -13.40 24.99
N ILE A 92 -22.73 -13.96 24.23
CA ILE A 92 -22.93 -15.06 23.28
C ILE A 92 -22.58 -16.37 24.00
N THR A 93 -23.42 -17.38 23.83
CA THR A 93 -23.24 -18.72 24.42
C THR A 93 -23.60 -19.82 23.41
N GLY A 94 -23.21 -21.06 23.71
CA GLY A 94 -23.56 -22.24 22.91
C GLY A 94 -22.46 -22.68 21.93
N SER A 95 -22.81 -23.56 21.00
CA SER A 95 -21.88 -24.25 20.09
C SER A 95 -22.15 -24.03 18.60
N GLY A 96 -23.19 -23.26 18.25
CA GLY A 96 -23.44 -22.80 16.87
C GLY A 96 -22.39 -21.79 16.41
N ALA A 97 -22.40 -21.41 15.14
CA ALA A 97 -21.41 -20.50 14.56
C ALA A 97 -21.89 -19.05 14.50
N LEU A 98 -20.97 -18.11 14.68
CA LEU A 98 -21.14 -16.71 14.30
C LEU A 98 -20.35 -16.44 13.02
N LEU A 99 -21.02 -15.90 12.00
CA LEU A 99 -20.43 -15.46 10.75
C LEU A 99 -20.69 -13.95 10.60
N VAL A 100 -19.64 -13.19 10.29
CA VAL A 100 -19.73 -11.79 9.88
C VAL A 100 -19.36 -11.74 8.40
N SER A 101 -20.37 -11.52 7.55
CA SER A 101 -20.19 -11.45 6.10
C SER A 101 -19.98 -10.02 5.60
N ALA A 102 -20.58 -9.03 6.28
CA ALA A 102 -20.48 -7.62 5.96
C ALA A 102 -20.88 -6.76 7.18
N GLY A 103 -20.71 -5.44 7.07
CA GLY A 103 -21.02 -4.48 8.13
C GLY A 103 -20.12 -4.62 9.37
N GLN A 104 -20.54 -4.08 10.50
CA GLN A 104 -19.82 -4.19 11.77
C GLN A 104 -20.66 -4.93 12.82
N VAL A 105 -20.07 -5.90 13.49
CA VAL A 105 -20.63 -6.48 14.72
C VAL A 105 -19.88 -5.94 15.91
N VAL A 106 -20.59 -5.29 16.85
CA VAL A 106 -20.01 -4.79 18.09
C VAL A 106 -20.37 -5.74 19.22
N LEU A 107 -19.37 -6.40 19.79
CA LEU A 107 -19.55 -7.30 20.92
C LEU A 107 -19.46 -6.57 22.26
N SER A 108 -20.08 -7.14 23.27
CA SER A 108 -19.91 -6.74 24.66
C SER A 108 -20.06 -7.96 25.58
N GLY A 109 -19.91 -7.76 26.89
CA GLY A 109 -20.16 -8.81 27.88
C GLY A 109 -19.11 -9.92 27.87
N ASP A 110 -19.36 -10.99 28.62
CA ASP A 110 -18.45 -12.15 28.73
C ASP A 110 -18.87 -13.27 27.77
N ASN A 111 -18.08 -13.49 26.72
CA ASN A 111 -18.35 -14.50 25.70
C ASN A 111 -17.48 -15.76 25.88
N SER A 112 -16.87 -15.96 27.05
CA SER A 112 -16.05 -17.14 27.37
C SER A 112 -16.82 -18.47 27.32
N ALA A 113 -18.14 -18.43 27.50
CA ALA A 113 -19.02 -19.60 27.41
C ALA A 113 -19.48 -19.94 25.98
N PHE A 114 -19.15 -19.10 24.99
CA PHE A 114 -19.32 -19.46 23.59
C PHE A 114 -18.25 -20.46 23.16
N SER A 115 -18.62 -21.53 22.47
CA SER A 115 -17.69 -22.60 22.07
C SER A 115 -17.67 -22.85 20.57
N GLY A 116 -18.60 -22.25 19.82
CA GLY A 116 -18.65 -22.40 18.38
C GLY A 116 -17.64 -21.52 17.65
N ALA A 117 -17.55 -21.70 16.33
CA ALA A 117 -16.63 -20.94 15.49
C ALA A 117 -17.15 -19.52 15.27
N MET A 118 -16.22 -18.57 15.22
CA MET A 118 -16.46 -17.18 14.84
C MET A 118 -15.64 -16.89 13.58
N THR A 119 -16.31 -16.52 12.49
CA THR A 119 -15.67 -16.26 11.20
C THR A 119 -16.04 -14.87 10.70
N VAL A 120 -15.05 -14.11 10.23
CA VAL A 120 -15.25 -12.80 9.59
C VAL A 120 -14.80 -12.91 8.14
N ASN A 121 -15.75 -12.97 7.21
CA ASN A 121 -15.51 -13.03 5.76
C ASN A 121 -15.41 -11.65 5.12
N GLY A 122 -16.14 -10.69 5.68
CA GLY A 122 -16.16 -9.30 5.23
C GLY A 122 -16.71 -8.44 6.36
N GLY A 123 -16.45 -7.13 6.29
CA GLY A 123 -16.80 -6.22 7.38
C GLY A 123 -15.89 -6.41 8.59
N ALA A 124 -16.41 -6.13 9.78
CA ALA A 124 -15.59 -6.11 10.99
C ALA A 124 -16.29 -6.65 12.24
N LEU A 125 -15.52 -7.38 13.04
CA LEU A 125 -15.90 -7.72 14.40
C LEU A 125 -15.17 -6.79 15.36
N ASN A 126 -15.91 -5.89 15.99
CA ASN A 126 -15.42 -4.98 17.00
C ASN A 126 -15.60 -5.59 18.39
N LEU A 127 -14.50 -5.78 19.10
CA LEU A 127 -14.49 -6.39 20.41
C LEU A 127 -15.05 -5.47 21.49
N ASN A 128 -14.90 -4.15 21.35
CA ASN A 128 -15.36 -3.18 22.36
C ASN A 128 -15.11 -3.75 23.79
N ALA A 129 -16.09 -3.67 24.70
CA ALA A 129 -15.98 -4.22 26.06
C ALA A 129 -16.24 -5.74 26.19
N ALA A 130 -15.86 -6.56 25.20
CA ALA A 130 -16.02 -8.01 25.26
C ALA A 130 -14.94 -8.69 26.12
N ASN A 131 -15.37 -9.37 27.17
CA ASN A 131 -14.54 -10.21 28.03
C ASN A 131 -14.43 -11.62 27.40
N GLY A 132 -13.44 -11.83 26.54
CA GLY A 132 -13.13 -13.14 25.95
C GLY A 132 -13.99 -13.50 24.72
N LEU A 133 -13.42 -14.33 23.84
CA LEU A 133 -14.12 -15.02 22.74
C LEU A 133 -13.89 -16.51 22.99
N GLY A 134 -14.85 -17.22 23.57
CA GLY A 134 -14.62 -18.60 24.03
C GLY A 134 -14.39 -19.63 22.90
N GLY A 135 -14.77 -19.27 21.67
CA GLY A 135 -14.61 -20.07 20.46
C GLY A 135 -13.33 -19.78 19.67
N THR A 136 -13.08 -20.55 18.60
CA THR A 136 -12.01 -20.25 17.63
C THR A 136 -12.42 -19.09 16.73
N VAL A 137 -11.49 -18.19 16.43
CA VAL A 137 -11.75 -17.03 15.57
C VAL A 137 -10.91 -17.12 14.30
N THR A 138 -11.56 -16.93 13.15
CA THR A 138 -10.93 -16.87 11.82
C THR A 138 -11.31 -15.57 11.14
N ILE A 139 -10.31 -14.78 10.72
CA ILE A 139 -10.52 -13.56 9.92
C ILE A 139 -10.02 -13.83 8.50
N ASN A 140 -10.95 -13.94 7.56
CA ASN A 140 -10.65 -14.15 6.15
C ASN A 140 -10.35 -12.82 5.44
N SER A 141 -9.88 -12.90 4.20
CA SER A 141 -9.62 -11.75 3.33
C SER A 141 -10.81 -10.80 3.26
N GLY A 142 -10.57 -9.50 3.51
CA GLY A 142 -11.61 -8.46 3.58
C GLY A 142 -12.29 -8.32 4.95
N GLY A 143 -12.05 -9.26 5.88
CA GLY A 143 -12.50 -9.19 7.26
C GLY A 143 -11.52 -8.45 8.17
N ARG A 144 -12.06 -7.80 9.22
CA ARG A 144 -11.27 -7.15 10.27
C ARG A 144 -11.70 -7.60 11.66
N LEU A 145 -10.75 -7.87 12.55
CA LEU A 145 -10.97 -7.80 13.99
C LEU A 145 -10.57 -6.41 14.47
N LEU A 146 -11.44 -5.70 15.18
CA LEU A 146 -11.18 -4.36 15.70
C LEU A 146 -11.18 -4.38 17.22
N SER A 147 -10.25 -3.67 17.84
CA SER A 147 -10.26 -3.34 19.27
C SER A 147 -9.95 -1.87 19.44
N ASN A 148 -10.89 -1.07 19.96
CA ASN A 148 -10.73 0.37 20.13
C ASN A 148 -11.16 0.77 21.56
N ALA A 149 -10.21 1.27 22.35
CA ALA A 149 -10.35 1.72 23.75
C ALA A 149 -10.61 0.61 24.80
N ASP A 150 -10.17 -0.62 24.54
CA ASP A 150 -10.43 -1.77 25.41
C ASP A 150 -9.21 -2.66 25.67
N THR A 151 -9.29 -3.42 26.76
CA THR A 151 -8.35 -4.50 27.07
C THR A 151 -8.97 -5.86 26.75
N TYR A 152 -8.41 -6.58 25.78
CA TYR A 152 -8.86 -7.94 25.43
C TYR A 152 -7.77 -8.98 25.71
N THR A 153 -8.15 -10.15 26.21
CA THR A 153 -7.23 -11.30 26.35
C THR A 153 -7.84 -12.55 25.73
N SER A 154 -7.23 -13.04 24.64
CA SER A 154 -7.59 -14.33 24.05
C SER A 154 -6.83 -15.48 24.71
N THR A 155 -7.56 -16.55 25.03
CA THR A 155 -6.99 -17.83 25.49
C THR A 155 -7.15 -18.94 24.45
N LYS A 156 -7.51 -18.61 23.21
CA LYS A 156 -7.66 -19.56 22.11
C LYS A 156 -6.76 -19.20 20.94
N ASN A 157 -6.46 -20.20 20.11
CA ASN A 157 -5.79 -19.99 18.84
C ASN A 157 -6.65 -19.08 17.95
N PHE A 158 -5.95 -18.22 17.22
CA PHE A 158 -6.54 -17.26 16.31
C PHE A 158 -6.00 -17.52 14.90
N THR A 159 -6.83 -17.37 13.88
CA THR A 159 -6.41 -17.59 12.48
C THR A 159 -6.63 -16.34 11.66
N LEU A 160 -5.56 -15.86 11.02
CA LEU A 160 -5.62 -14.87 9.96
C LEU A 160 -5.50 -15.60 8.61
N ASN A 161 -6.50 -15.44 7.76
CA ASN A 161 -6.58 -16.06 6.43
C ASN A 161 -6.81 -14.98 5.37
N GLY A 162 -5.88 -14.01 5.29
CA GLY A 162 -6.03 -12.85 4.40
C GLY A 162 -6.52 -11.60 5.11
N GLY A 163 -7.03 -11.75 6.34
CA GLY A 163 -7.68 -10.69 7.09
C GLY A 163 -6.72 -9.80 7.88
N THR A 164 -7.31 -8.83 8.58
CA THR A 164 -6.59 -7.86 9.41
C THR A 164 -7.00 -7.97 10.87
N LEU A 165 -6.01 -8.02 11.77
CA LEU A 165 -6.19 -7.62 13.16
C LEU A 165 -5.85 -6.13 13.29
N ALA A 166 -6.78 -5.31 13.75
CA ALA A 166 -6.60 -3.88 13.96
C ALA A 166 -6.84 -3.52 15.43
N VAL A 167 -5.85 -2.89 16.05
CA VAL A 167 -5.88 -2.43 17.44
C VAL A 167 -5.65 -0.92 17.45
N GLY A 168 -6.48 -0.16 18.16
CA GLY A 168 -6.37 1.30 18.26
C GLY A 168 -7.44 2.06 17.46
N GLY A 169 -7.12 3.31 17.12
CA GLY A 169 -8.05 4.26 16.46
C GLY A 169 -8.84 5.17 17.42
N GLY A 170 -8.30 5.44 18.62
CA GLY A 170 -8.98 6.24 19.65
C GLY A 170 -8.13 6.52 20.91
N ALA A 171 -8.61 6.06 22.07
CA ALA A 171 -7.85 6.03 23.32
C ALA A 171 -6.99 4.76 23.42
N ALA A 172 -6.05 4.72 24.36
CA ALA A 172 -5.12 3.60 24.54
C ALA A 172 -5.85 2.24 24.63
N SER A 173 -5.49 1.34 23.73
CA SER A 173 -6.02 0.00 23.53
C SER A 173 -4.93 -1.02 23.77
N ALA A 174 -5.25 -2.13 24.46
CA ALA A 174 -4.28 -3.18 24.73
C ALA A 174 -4.87 -4.56 24.49
N VAL A 175 -4.37 -5.28 23.48
CA VAL A 175 -4.83 -6.62 23.15
C VAL A 175 -3.76 -7.66 23.46
N THR A 176 -4.13 -8.73 24.15
CA THR A 176 -3.23 -9.85 24.45
C THR A 176 -3.75 -11.16 23.86
N PHE A 177 -2.90 -11.86 23.10
CA PHE A 177 -3.14 -13.22 22.62
C PHE A 177 -2.19 -14.18 23.34
N ASN A 178 -2.73 -14.93 24.31
CA ASN A 178 -1.96 -15.90 25.12
C ASN A 178 -1.65 -17.21 24.37
N ASN A 179 -2.00 -17.31 23.08
CA ASN A 179 -1.79 -18.47 22.24
C ASN A 179 -1.21 -18.04 20.88
N THR A 180 -1.13 -18.98 19.95
CA THR A 180 -0.62 -18.75 18.61
C THR A 180 -1.66 -18.05 17.72
N ILE A 181 -1.23 -16.99 17.05
CA ILE A 181 -1.89 -16.48 15.85
C ILE A 181 -1.30 -17.23 14.64
N ASN A 182 -2.14 -17.94 13.91
CA ASN A 182 -1.75 -18.71 12.72
C ASN A 182 -2.12 -17.94 11.46
N LEU A 183 -1.20 -17.86 10.50
CA LEU A 183 -1.48 -17.35 9.17
C LEU A 183 -1.68 -18.52 8.21
N THR A 184 -2.78 -18.46 7.48
CA THR A 184 -3.11 -19.40 6.40
C THR A 184 -3.12 -18.74 5.02
N ALA A 185 -3.06 -17.41 4.98
CA ALA A 185 -2.78 -16.58 3.82
C ALA A 185 -2.06 -15.30 4.28
N ASN A 186 -1.54 -14.51 3.33
CA ASN A 186 -0.90 -13.22 3.61
C ASN A 186 -1.84 -12.31 4.40
N SER A 187 -1.42 -11.85 5.57
CA SER A 187 -2.33 -11.18 6.51
C SER A 187 -1.66 -9.98 7.17
N SER A 188 -2.46 -9.17 7.88
CA SER A 188 -1.96 -7.96 8.54
C SER A 188 -2.31 -7.88 10.02
N ILE A 189 -1.38 -7.30 10.78
CA ILE A 189 -1.63 -6.76 12.11
C ILE A 189 -1.37 -5.25 12.01
N GLN A 190 -2.38 -4.45 12.31
CA GLN A 190 -2.34 -2.99 12.33
C GLN A 190 -2.50 -2.53 13.78
N ILE A 191 -1.52 -1.82 14.31
CA ILE A 191 -1.64 -1.11 15.58
C ILE A 191 -1.66 0.38 15.23
N ASP A 192 -2.87 0.92 15.14
CA ASP A 192 -3.15 2.27 14.65
C ASP A 192 -3.07 3.26 15.82
N GLY A 193 -2.19 4.24 15.69
CA GLY A 193 -1.82 5.16 16.76
C GLY A 193 -2.94 6.13 17.06
N GLY A 194 -3.60 5.94 18.20
CA GLY A 194 -4.50 6.93 18.77
C GLY A 194 -3.78 8.02 19.57
N THR A 195 -4.54 8.69 20.45
CA THR A 195 -3.99 9.66 21.43
C THR A 195 -3.32 8.99 22.64
N GLY A 196 -3.13 7.67 22.60
CA GLY A 196 -2.53 6.87 23.67
C GLY A 196 -1.59 5.80 23.15
N ALA A 197 -0.79 5.20 24.04
CA ALA A 197 0.13 4.13 23.70
C ALA A 197 -0.63 2.82 23.43
N ASP A 198 -1.00 2.59 22.17
CA ASP A 198 -1.69 1.39 21.73
C ASP A 198 -0.73 0.19 21.66
N GLY A 199 -1.23 -0.99 22.00
CA GLY A 199 -0.38 -2.18 22.13
C GLY A 199 -1.08 -3.49 21.79
N ALA A 200 -0.37 -4.37 21.10
CA ALA A 200 -0.71 -5.79 21.04
C ALA A 200 0.40 -6.64 21.63
N THR A 201 0.06 -7.63 22.44
CA THR A 201 0.97 -8.67 22.92
C THR A 201 0.54 -10.00 22.35
N VAL A 202 1.47 -10.72 21.71
CA VAL A 202 1.23 -12.02 21.10
C VAL A 202 2.21 -13.03 21.67
N THR A 203 1.73 -14.21 22.03
CA THR A 203 2.62 -15.28 22.52
C THR A 203 3.40 -15.88 21.37
N ASN A 204 2.74 -16.37 20.32
CA ASN A 204 3.41 -16.93 19.16
C ASN A 204 2.76 -16.44 17.85
N LEU A 205 3.59 -16.26 16.83
CA LEU A 205 3.17 -16.01 15.45
C LEU A 205 3.63 -17.19 14.59
N SER A 206 2.68 -17.89 13.96
CA SER A 206 2.96 -18.98 13.02
C SER A 206 2.59 -18.53 11.61
N LEU A 207 3.58 -18.11 10.83
CA LEU A 207 3.41 -17.53 9.50
C LEU A 207 3.16 -18.60 8.41
N GLY A 208 3.59 -19.84 8.64
CA GLY A 208 3.61 -20.84 7.57
C GLY A 208 4.50 -20.36 6.42
N ALA A 209 4.00 -20.42 5.18
CA ALA A 209 4.68 -19.85 4.00
C ALA A 209 4.21 -18.42 3.66
N ASN A 210 3.43 -17.78 4.53
CA ASN A 210 2.75 -16.52 4.25
C ASN A 210 3.52 -15.31 4.76
N THR A 211 3.15 -14.14 4.25
CA THR A 211 3.65 -12.85 4.74
C THR A 211 2.74 -12.29 5.82
N LEU A 212 3.34 -11.86 6.94
CA LEU A 212 2.70 -10.98 7.92
C LEU A 212 3.16 -9.54 7.70
N ALA A 213 2.23 -8.65 7.37
CA ALA A 213 2.44 -7.21 7.44
C ALA A 213 2.12 -6.70 8.85
N ALA A 214 3.13 -6.36 9.62
CA ALA A 214 3.01 -5.74 10.94
C ALA A 214 3.17 -4.22 10.79
N ASN A 215 2.06 -3.50 10.65
CA ASN A 215 2.05 -2.04 10.62
C ASN A 215 1.83 -1.51 12.05
N VAL A 216 2.84 -0.87 12.62
CA VAL A 216 2.78 -0.33 13.98
C VAL A 216 3.03 1.17 13.89
N ASP A 217 2.03 1.97 14.21
CA ASP A 217 2.11 3.43 14.11
C ASP A 217 2.91 4.03 15.26
N ASN A 218 3.18 5.34 15.16
CA ASN A 218 3.95 6.08 16.16
C ASN A 218 3.40 5.86 17.58
N ASP A 219 4.31 5.80 18.56
CA ASP A 219 4.00 5.59 19.98
C ASP A 219 3.28 4.27 20.32
N SER A 220 3.14 3.37 19.35
CA SER A 220 2.49 2.07 19.52
C SER A 220 3.48 0.90 19.53
N SER A 221 3.04 -0.25 20.05
CA SER A 221 3.89 -1.45 20.14
C SER A 221 3.19 -2.77 19.75
N LEU A 222 3.92 -3.62 19.04
CA LEU A 222 3.60 -5.03 18.89
C LEU A 222 4.64 -5.87 19.64
N ASN A 223 4.26 -6.43 20.78
CA ASN A 223 5.13 -7.25 21.63
C ASN A 223 4.94 -8.73 21.31
N VAL A 224 6.02 -9.43 21.02
CA VAL A 224 6.02 -10.89 20.83
C VAL A 224 6.80 -11.52 21.97
N ASN A 225 6.12 -12.40 22.74
CA ASN A 225 6.68 -13.02 23.94
C ASN A 225 7.29 -14.41 23.71
N GLY A 226 7.10 -14.97 22.52
CA GLY A 226 7.52 -16.32 22.17
C GLY A 226 8.09 -16.37 20.76
N THR A 227 7.63 -17.33 19.96
CA THR A 227 8.25 -17.60 18.66
C THR A 227 7.46 -16.99 17.51
N VAL A 228 8.17 -16.29 16.63
CA VAL A 228 7.71 -16.03 15.25
C VAL A 228 8.34 -17.13 14.38
N SER A 229 7.52 -17.95 13.72
CA SER A 229 7.98 -19.13 12.98
C SER A 229 7.32 -19.27 11.60
N GLY A 230 8.03 -19.90 10.67
CA GLY A 230 7.53 -20.26 9.35
C GLY A 230 8.60 -20.15 8.27
N SER A 231 8.30 -20.56 7.05
CA SER A 231 9.11 -20.27 5.87
C SER A 231 8.70 -18.97 5.15
N GLY A 232 7.72 -18.26 5.70
CA GLY A 232 7.20 -17.01 5.19
C GLY A 232 8.03 -15.79 5.61
N SER A 233 7.40 -14.62 5.52
CA SER A 233 8.06 -13.32 5.71
C SER A 233 7.36 -12.47 6.77
N LEU A 234 8.14 -11.75 7.56
CA LEU A 234 7.66 -10.73 8.49
C LEU A 234 8.05 -9.35 7.94
N ASN A 235 7.07 -8.50 7.68
CA ASN A 235 7.28 -7.13 7.19
C ASN A 235 6.82 -6.13 8.24
N LYS A 236 7.76 -5.48 8.92
CA LYS A 236 7.51 -4.42 9.89
C LYS A 236 7.52 -3.05 9.20
N THR A 237 6.39 -2.34 9.30
CA THR A 237 6.19 -0.97 8.79
C THR A 237 5.62 -0.07 9.88
N GLY A 238 5.40 1.21 9.57
CA GLY A 238 4.89 2.21 10.52
C GLY A 238 5.96 2.66 11.52
N GLY A 239 5.79 3.84 12.12
CA GLY A 239 6.85 4.47 12.92
C GLY A 239 7.02 3.94 14.35
N GLY A 240 6.14 3.06 14.82
CA GLY A 240 6.22 2.43 16.15
C GLY A 240 7.15 1.22 16.23
N SER A 241 7.07 0.50 17.36
CA SER A 241 8.01 -0.58 17.67
C SER A 241 7.37 -1.97 17.59
N MET A 242 8.07 -2.93 16.96
CA MET A 242 7.82 -4.35 17.20
C MET A 242 8.89 -4.86 18.16
N VAL A 243 8.48 -5.36 19.32
CA VAL A 243 9.39 -5.77 20.41
C VAL A 243 9.39 -7.29 20.54
N MET A 244 10.57 -7.87 20.51
CA MET A 244 10.80 -9.30 20.76
C MET A 244 11.27 -9.47 22.22
N ALA A 245 10.44 -10.08 23.06
CA ALA A 245 10.72 -10.20 24.49
C ALA A 245 11.85 -11.20 24.80
N ASN A 246 12.29 -11.23 26.05
CA ASN A 246 13.25 -12.23 26.52
C ASN A 246 12.71 -13.65 26.35
N GLY A 247 13.54 -14.55 25.82
CA GLY A 247 13.17 -15.93 25.49
C GLY A 247 12.43 -16.09 24.16
N SER A 248 12.17 -15.00 23.44
CA SER A 248 11.55 -15.03 22.11
C SER A 248 12.53 -15.49 21.03
N SER A 249 11.99 -15.99 19.92
CA SER A 249 12.79 -16.36 18.74
C SER A 249 12.15 -15.87 17.44
N LEU A 250 12.98 -15.53 16.46
CA LEU A 250 12.58 -15.03 15.15
C LEU A 250 13.06 -16.01 14.06
N ALA A 251 12.28 -17.05 13.83
CA ALA A 251 12.59 -18.20 12.97
C ALA A 251 11.73 -18.18 11.69
N VAL A 252 11.88 -17.10 10.91
CA VAL A 252 11.23 -16.91 9.61
C VAL A 252 12.27 -16.74 8.51
N SER A 253 11.93 -17.02 7.25
CA SER A 253 12.89 -16.92 6.16
C SER A 253 13.33 -15.49 5.89
N ASN A 254 12.38 -14.53 5.93
CA ASN A 254 12.69 -13.13 5.68
C ASN A 254 12.08 -12.23 6.76
N VAL A 255 12.86 -11.25 7.19
CA VAL A 255 12.43 -10.17 8.06
C VAL A 255 12.76 -8.87 7.34
N SER A 256 11.75 -8.04 7.09
CA SER A 256 11.91 -6.71 6.52
C SER A 256 11.49 -5.67 7.54
N VAL A 257 12.32 -4.66 7.77
CA VAL A 257 12.05 -3.54 8.67
C VAL A 257 12.17 -2.26 7.85
N SER A 258 11.06 -1.70 7.41
CA SER A 258 11.05 -0.50 6.55
C SER A 258 10.43 0.73 7.21
N GLY A 259 10.04 0.62 8.48
CA GLY A 259 9.56 1.74 9.29
C GLY A 259 9.64 1.45 10.79
N GLY A 260 9.87 2.51 11.57
CA GLY A 260 9.94 2.44 13.03
C GLY A 260 11.08 1.54 13.50
N SER A 261 10.85 0.79 14.57
CA SER A 261 11.86 -0.11 15.15
C SER A 261 11.42 -1.57 15.20
N LEU A 262 12.37 -2.47 14.97
CA LEU A 262 12.35 -3.85 15.45
C LEU A 262 13.30 -3.95 16.65
N ASP A 263 12.77 -4.10 17.85
CA ASP A 263 13.54 -4.22 19.08
C ASP A 263 13.78 -5.69 19.43
N VAL A 264 15.03 -6.11 19.31
CA VAL A 264 15.53 -7.45 19.64
C VAL A 264 16.47 -7.42 20.85
N SER A 265 16.61 -6.28 21.53
CA SER A 265 17.59 -6.08 22.61
C SER A 265 17.40 -7.00 23.81
N ALA A 266 16.17 -7.46 24.05
CA ALA A 266 15.86 -8.40 25.12
C ALA A 266 15.98 -9.88 24.69
N MET A 267 16.07 -10.18 23.39
CA MET A 267 16.10 -11.56 22.88
C MET A 267 17.29 -12.34 23.45
N ASN A 268 17.11 -13.65 23.60
CA ASN A 268 18.16 -14.58 24.04
C ASN A 268 18.90 -14.11 25.31
N ALA A 269 18.14 -13.69 26.34
CA ALA A 269 18.69 -13.14 27.58
C ALA A 269 19.57 -11.90 27.39
N GLY A 270 19.25 -11.07 26.40
CA GLY A 270 19.99 -9.85 26.07
C GLY A 270 21.10 -10.02 25.05
N ALA A 271 21.28 -11.22 24.48
CA ALA A 271 22.27 -11.47 23.43
C ALA A 271 21.82 -11.01 22.03
N GLY A 272 20.60 -10.48 21.91
CA GLY A 272 20.09 -9.96 20.65
C GLY A 272 19.62 -11.04 19.66
N LEU A 273 19.59 -10.67 18.38
CA LEU A 273 19.14 -11.50 17.28
C LEU A 273 20.32 -12.28 16.67
N THR A 274 20.19 -13.61 16.60
CA THR A 274 21.07 -14.45 15.78
C THR A 274 20.28 -14.94 14.58
N LEU A 275 20.76 -14.65 13.37
CA LEU A 275 20.11 -15.11 12.15
C LEU A 275 20.33 -16.61 11.94
N SER A 276 19.39 -17.26 11.24
CA SER A 276 19.56 -18.65 10.79
C SER A 276 20.20 -18.73 9.41
N SER A 277 20.79 -19.88 9.07
CA SER A 277 21.26 -20.12 7.70
C SER A 277 20.07 -20.06 6.72
N GLY A 278 20.24 -19.35 5.60
CA GLY A 278 19.18 -19.05 4.64
C GLY A 278 18.21 -17.93 5.06
N GLN A 279 18.39 -17.31 6.23
CA GLN A 279 17.57 -16.18 6.68
C GLN A 279 18.11 -14.85 6.15
N THR A 280 17.19 -13.97 5.75
CA THR A 280 17.50 -12.58 5.37
C THR A 280 16.86 -11.60 6.37
N LEU A 281 17.66 -10.65 6.86
CA LEU A 281 17.18 -9.44 7.53
C LEU A 281 17.41 -8.25 6.60
N ALA A 282 16.34 -7.70 6.02
CA ALA A 282 16.33 -6.47 5.25
C ALA A 282 16.02 -5.30 6.19
N ASN A 283 17.04 -4.51 6.52
CA ASN A 283 16.94 -3.38 7.44
C ASN A 283 16.93 -2.08 6.62
N GLY A 284 15.77 -1.47 6.44
CA GLY A 284 15.61 -0.14 5.88
C GLY A 284 15.26 0.94 6.93
N ALA A 285 15.23 0.60 8.22
CA ALA A 285 14.88 1.52 9.31
C ALA A 285 15.74 1.25 10.55
N VAL A 286 15.15 1.04 11.73
CA VAL A 286 15.89 0.85 12.99
C VAL A 286 15.74 -0.58 13.51
N VAL A 287 16.86 -1.25 13.78
CA VAL A 287 16.92 -2.47 14.59
C VAL A 287 17.60 -2.11 15.92
N VAL A 288 17.00 -2.49 17.05
CA VAL A 288 17.54 -2.21 18.39
C VAL A 288 18.03 -3.50 19.04
N GLY A 289 19.26 -3.50 19.56
CA GLY A 289 19.93 -4.69 20.10
C GLY A 289 20.96 -5.29 19.15
N ASP A 290 21.74 -6.23 19.67
CA ASP A 290 22.84 -6.85 18.92
C ASP A 290 22.33 -7.76 17.80
N VAL A 291 23.05 -7.82 16.69
CA VAL A 291 22.76 -8.69 15.55
C VAL A 291 23.97 -9.55 15.20
N THR A 292 23.77 -10.86 15.19
CA THR A 292 24.76 -11.84 14.72
C THR A 292 24.26 -12.54 13.45
N ALA A 293 25.04 -12.46 12.39
CA ALA A 293 24.80 -13.12 11.11
C ALA A 293 25.81 -14.27 10.90
N PRO A 294 25.41 -15.55 11.11
CA PRO A 294 26.26 -16.71 10.85
C PRO A 294 26.28 -17.12 9.37
N SER A 295 27.12 -18.11 9.04
CA SER A 295 27.28 -18.61 7.67
C SER A 295 25.95 -18.97 6.99
N GLY A 296 25.77 -18.47 5.77
CA GLY A 296 24.57 -18.64 4.94
C GLY A 296 23.42 -17.68 5.26
N SER A 297 23.58 -16.74 6.20
CA SER A 297 22.61 -15.66 6.43
C SER A 297 22.96 -14.39 5.65
N VAL A 298 21.95 -13.55 5.42
CA VAL A 298 22.09 -12.27 4.72
C VAL A 298 21.55 -11.14 5.59
N LEU A 299 22.38 -10.14 5.85
CA LEU A 299 21.94 -8.82 6.30
C LEU A 299 21.89 -7.92 5.06
N ARG A 300 20.74 -7.36 4.73
CA ARG A 300 20.58 -6.41 3.63
C ARG A 300 20.22 -5.05 4.20
N VAL A 301 20.84 -4.00 3.68
CA VAL A 301 20.40 -2.63 3.93
C VAL A 301 19.28 -2.32 2.94
N GLY A 302 18.15 -1.83 3.42
CA GLY A 302 17.01 -1.50 2.57
C GLY A 302 16.33 -2.68 1.87
N ALA A 303 15.63 -2.34 0.79
CA ALA A 303 15.06 -3.32 -0.15
C ALA A 303 16.16 -3.88 -1.06
N ALA A 304 15.83 -4.88 -1.88
CA ALA A 304 16.78 -5.37 -2.88
C ALA A 304 16.72 -4.50 -4.13
N GLY A 305 17.87 -3.95 -4.49
CA GLY A 305 18.11 -3.16 -5.67
C GLY A 305 17.67 -1.70 -5.53
N LEU A 306 18.28 -0.84 -6.34
CA LEU A 306 17.79 0.51 -6.56
C LEU A 306 16.90 0.55 -7.79
N THR A 307 15.78 1.25 -7.68
CA THR A 307 14.89 1.46 -8.83
C THR A 307 15.15 2.84 -9.41
N PRO A 308 15.35 2.98 -10.72
CA PRO A 308 15.40 4.29 -11.34
C PRO A 308 14.11 5.07 -11.05
N GLU A 309 14.25 6.30 -10.59
CA GLU A 309 13.13 7.20 -10.43
C GLU A 309 12.74 7.73 -11.81
N VAL A 310 11.51 7.47 -12.18
CA VAL A 310 10.97 7.87 -13.48
C VAL A 310 10.03 9.03 -13.20
N GLN A 311 10.56 10.26 -13.32
CA GLN A 311 9.80 11.49 -13.10
C GLN A 311 9.42 12.14 -14.42
N TYR A 312 8.14 12.47 -14.56
CA TYR A 312 7.65 13.30 -15.65
C TYR A 312 7.97 14.78 -15.41
N THR A 313 8.35 15.49 -16.47
CA THR A 313 8.37 16.96 -16.48
C THR A 313 7.03 17.45 -17.04
N TYR A 314 6.32 18.27 -16.26
CA TYR A 314 5.08 18.90 -16.71
C TYR A 314 5.36 20.19 -17.48
N VAL A 315 4.69 20.38 -18.61
CA VAL A 315 4.73 21.60 -19.42
C VAL A 315 3.31 22.06 -19.66
N ASP A 316 3.01 23.22 -19.10
CA ASP A 316 1.70 23.86 -19.24
C ASP A 316 1.40 24.25 -20.68
N ALA A 317 0.14 24.10 -21.10
CA ALA A 317 -0.30 24.57 -22.41
C ALA A 317 -0.39 26.10 -22.44
N THR A 318 0.14 26.68 -23.50
CA THR A 318 0.11 28.13 -23.75
C THR A 318 -0.11 28.38 -25.23
N THR A 319 -0.52 29.59 -25.61
CA THR A 319 -0.62 29.97 -27.04
C THR A 319 0.74 30.09 -27.72
N THR A 320 1.84 29.99 -26.97
CA THR A 320 3.20 30.00 -27.50
C THR A 320 3.66 28.59 -27.89
N ASN A 321 3.35 27.58 -27.06
CA ASN A 321 3.73 26.19 -27.33
C ASN A 321 2.61 25.38 -28.00
N THR A 322 1.39 25.90 -28.07
CA THR A 322 0.23 25.24 -28.67
C THR A 322 -0.26 26.03 -29.87
N THR A 323 -0.44 25.32 -30.98
CA THR A 323 -0.89 25.81 -32.30
C THR A 323 -2.11 25.03 -32.76
N LEU A 324 -2.81 25.50 -33.80
CA LEU A 324 -3.71 24.61 -34.53
C LEU A 324 -2.89 23.47 -35.16
N ALA A 325 -3.50 22.33 -35.44
CA ALA A 325 -2.74 21.16 -35.87
C ALA A 325 -2.05 21.34 -37.24
N ASP A 326 -2.56 22.23 -38.09
CA ASP A 326 -1.91 22.66 -39.35
C ASP A 326 -0.68 23.56 -39.12
N GLY A 327 -0.47 23.98 -37.88
CA GLY A 327 0.62 24.82 -37.41
C GLY A 327 0.40 26.32 -37.48
N SER A 328 -0.81 26.75 -37.86
CA SER A 328 -1.20 28.14 -37.76
C SER A 328 -1.37 28.58 -36.29
N PRO A 329 -1.25 29.89 -35.99
CA PRO A 329 -1.35 30.39 -34.62
C PRO A 329 -2.66 30.02 -33.95
N PHE A 330 -2.58 29.50 -32.72
CA PHE A 330 -3.75 29.22 -31.90
C PHE A 330 -4.20 30.47 -31.14
N SER A 331 -5.46 30.86 -31.33
CA SER A 331 -6.08 32.03 -30.68
C SER A 331 -7.38 31.62 -29.99
N PRO A 332 -7.31 31.08 -28.76
CA PRO A 332 -8.51 30.69 -28.01
C PRO A 332 -9.38 31.89 -27.69
N VAL A 333 -10.69 31.69 -27.65
CA VAL A 333 -11.65 32.73 -27.32
C VAL A 333 -11.78 32.90 -25.80
N GLN A 334 -12.23 34.07 -25.36
CA GLN A 334 -12.48 34.32 -23.94
C GLN A 334 -13.75 33.60 -23.46
N PRO A 335 -13.84 33.27 -22.16
CA PRO A 335 -15.05 32.68 -21.58
C PRO A 335 -16.30 33.52 -21.84
N GLY A 336 -17.43 32.84 -22.07
CA GLY A 336 -18.73 33.48 -22.32
C GLY A 336 -18.97 33.91 -23.77
N ALA A 337 -18.01 33.72 -24.68
CA ALA A 337 -18.25 33.81 -26.10
C ALA A 337 -19.06 32.58 -26.57
N ALA A 338 -20.32 32.78 -26.96
CA ALA A 338 -21.13 31.74 -27.61
C ALA A 338 -20.66 31.57 -29.06
N ALA A 339 -19.51 30.94 -29.24
CA ALA A 339 -18.96 30.58 -30.54
C ALA A 339 -18.85 29.06 -30.63
N ALA A 340 -19.31 28.51 -31.74
CA ALA A 340 -19.16 27.11 -32.08
C ALA A 340 -17.81 26.89 -32.80
N ASN A 341 -17.25 25.70 -32.63
CA ASN A 341 -16.03 25.13 -33.19
C ASN A 341 -14.81 25.91 -32.73
N VAL A 342 -14.72 26.19 -31.42
CA VAL A 342 -13.65 26.99 -30.83
C VAL A 342 -13.16 26.40 -29.51
N TRP A 343 -11.88 26.63 -29.23
CA TRP A 343 -11.34 26.47 -27.88
C TRP A 343 -11.47 27.75 -27.08
N VAL A 344 -11.90 27.61 -25.83
CA VAL A 344 -12.02 28.68 -24.84
C VAL A 344 -10.87 28.60 -23.84
N VAL A 345 -10.24 29.73 -23.52
CA VAL A 345 -9.26 29.78 -22.41
C VAL A 345 -9.98 29.98 -21.07
N ARG A 346 -9.74 29.10 -20.11
CA ARG A 346 -10.21 29.20 -18.72
C ARG A 346 -9.06 29.72 -17.87
N GLY A 347 -9.28 30.84 -17.16
CA GLY A 347 -8.24 31.44 -16.31
C GLY A 347 -8.17 32.98 -16.28
N LEU A 348 -9.07 33.70 -16.97
CA LEU A 348 -9.07 35.18 -17.00
C LEU A 348 -10.43 35.83 -16.67
N ASP A 349 -11.37 35.08 -16.11
CA ASP A 349 -12.66 35.64 -15.69
C ASP A 349 -12.46 36.57 -14.49
N GLY A 350 -12.88 37.83 -14.64
CA GLY A 350 -12.70 38.94 -13.69
C GLY A 350 -13.22 38.69 -12.26
N GLY A 351 -12.52 37.83 -11.51
CA GLY A 351 -12.79 37.47 -10.11
C GLY A 351 -12.43 36.04 -9.70
N GLN A 352 -12.25 35.09 -10.63
CA GLN A 352 -11.83 33.71 -10.33
C GLN A 352 -10.35 33.57 -10.65
N ALA A 353 -9.48 33.79 -9.65
CA ALA A 353 -8.04 33.63 -9.82
C ALA A 353 -7.71 32.14 -10.00
N THR A 354 -7.03 31.84 -11.11
CA THR A 354 -6.19 30.65 -11.33
C THR A 354 -6.88 29.29 -11.18
N LEU A 355 -7.64 28.88 -12.20
CA LEU A 355 -7.93 27.47 -12.42
C LEU A 355 -6.70 26.77 -13.03
N GLY A 356 -6.48 25.49 -12.73
CA GLY A 356 -5.34 24.73 -13.23
C GLY A 356 -3.99 25.21 -12.67
N ASN A 357 -2.94 25.15 -13.47
CA ASN A 357 -1.54 25.37 -13.06
C ASN A 357 -1.06 26.82 -13.04
N GLY A 358 -1.98 27.78 -12.92
CA GLY A 358 -1.67 29.20 -13.01
C GLY A 358 -1.35 29.69 -14.44
N GLY A 359 -1.51 28.83 -15.46
CA GLY A 359 -1.46 29.18 -16.88
C GLY A 359 -2.78 28.91 -17.62
N SER A 360 -2.72 28.54 -18.91
CA SER A 360 -3.90 28.52 -19.78
C SER A 360 -4.53 27.14 -19.89
N LEU A 361 -5.68 26.96 -19.26
CA LEU A 361 -6.51 25.77 -19.45
C LEU A 361 -7.41 25.95 -20.68
N TYR A 362 -7.39 25.00 -21.62
CA TYR A 362 -8.17 25.08 -22.86
C TYR A 362 -9.38 24.16 -22.82
N GLN A 363 -10.56 24.73 -23.01
CA GLN A 363 -11.82 24.02 -23.06
C GLN A 363 -12.40 23.98 -24.47
N ALA A 364 -12.85 22.81 -24.91
CA ALA A 364 -13.81 22.67 -26.02
C ALA A 364 -15.21 22.29 -25.51
N ASP A 365 -16.20 22.36 -26.41
CA ASP A 365 -17.64 22.21 -26.17
C ASP A 365 -18.20 22.99 -24.95
N PRO A 366 -18.16 24.33 -24.95
CA PRO A 366 -18.63 25.13 -23.83
C PRO A 366 -20.14 25.43 -23.82
N VAL A 367 -20.85 25.27 -24.94
CA VAL A 367 -22.18 25.90 -25.15
C VAL A 367 -23.14 25.09 -26.04
N VAL A 368 -22.68 24.27 -26.99
CA VAL A 368 -23.54 23.69 -28.03
C VAL A 368 -23.23 22.21 -28.23
N ASP A 369 -24.18 21.33 -27.91
CA ASP A 369 -24.07 19.88 -28.11
C ASP A 369 -23.45 19.51 -29.48
N GLY A 370 -22.34 18.79 -29.46
CA GLY A 370 -21.67 18.29 -30.66
C GLY A 370 -20.80 19.34 -31.36
N ASP A 371 -20.24 20.28 -30.60
CA ASP A 371 -19.23 21.20 -31.10
C ASP A 371 -17.92 20.46 -31.40
N ASP A 372 -17.26 20.81 -32.51
CA ASP A 372 -16.02 20.16 -32.98
C ASP A 372 -14.95 21.23 -33.10
N ALA A 373 -14.20 21.44 -32.02
CA ALA A 373 -13.12 22.41 -32.01
C ALA A 373 -11.98 21.94 -32.93
N PRO A 374 -11.20 22.85 -33.53
CA PRO A 374 -10.11 22.42 -34.39
C PRO A 374 -9.01 21.74 -33.56
N ALA A 375 -8.54 20.59 -34.02
CA ALA A 375 -7.40 19.88 -33.44
C ALA A 375 -6.21 20.81 -33.14
N LEU A 376 -5.58 20.56 -32.00
CA LEU A 376 -4.42 21.29 -31.51
C LEU A 376 -3.14 20.47 -31.66
N ARG A 377 -2.03 21.21 -31.71
CA ARG A 377 -0.67 20.67 -31.70
C ARG A 377 0.16 21.41 -30.68
N THR A 378 0.67 20.69 -29.69
CA THR A 378 1.58 21.23 -28.68
C THR A 378 3.01 20.78 -28.96
N THR A 379 3.95 21.72 -28.93
CA THR A 379 5.38 21.51 -29.19
C THR A 379 6.20 21.82 -27.96
N ILE A 380 7.02 20.87 -27.52
CA ILE A 380 7.99 21.04 -26.44
C ILE A 380 9.38 21.15 -27.09
N PRO A 381 9.99 22.35 -27.13
CA PRO A 381 11.31 22.54 -27.71
C PRO A 381 12.44 22.28 -26.69
N GLY A 382 13.67 22.18 -27.19
CA GLY A 382 14.88 22.17 -26.35
C GLY A 382 15.23 20.81 -25.73
N LEU A 383 14.58 19.74 -26.20
CA LEU A 383 14.90 18.37 -25.82
C LEU A 383 16.08 17.83 -26.65
N THR A 384 16.60 16.67 -26.26
CA THR A 384 17.67 16.02 -27.01
C THR A 384 17.14 15.62 -28.40
N PRO A 385 17.77 16.00 -29.52
CA PRO A 385 17.31 15.63 -30.85
C PRO A 385 17.27 14.13 -31.09
N ASN A 386 16.31 13.66 -31.90
CA ASN A 386 16.13 12.25 -32.29
C ASN A 386 16.07 11.27 -31.10
N THR A 387 15.56 11.71 -29.96
CA THR A 387 15.48 10.93 -28.73
C THR A 387 14.03 10.59 -28.42
N ALA A 388 13.78 9.35 -27.99
CA ALA A 388 12.46 8.89 -27.58
C ALA A 388 12.14 9.35 -26.15
N TYR A 389 10.92 9.82 -25.95
CA TYR A 389 10.37 10.24 -24.67
C TYR A 389 9.02 9.56 -24.46
N ASP A 390 8.74 9.09 -23.25
CA ASP A 390 7.36 8.70 -22.89
C ASP A 390 6.56 9.97 -22.63
N VAL A 391 5.36 10.04 -23.21
CA VAL A 391 4.55 11.27 -23.21
C VAL A 391 3.12 10.97 -22.80
N GLN A 392 2.56 11.88 -22.02
CA GLN A 392 1.13 11.94 -21.73
C GLN A 392 0.59 13.36 -21.92
N VAL A 393 -0.64 13.46 -22.40
CA VAL A 393 -1.40 14.71 -22.43
C VAL A 393 -2.27 14.76 -21.18
N ASN A 394 -2.21 15.86 -20.44
CA ASN A 394 -2.94 16.03 -19.21
C ASN A 394 -4.28 16.73 -19.48
N PHE A 395 -5.35 16.10 -19.02
CA PHE A 395 -6.71 16.59 -19.15
C PHE A 395 -7.45 16.49 -17.82
N TRP A 396 -8.50 17.30 -17.66
CA TRP A 396 -9.34 17.28 -16.47
C TRP A 396 -10.62 16.51 -16.74
N ASP A 397 -11.11 15.88 -15.68
CA ASP A 397 -12.44 15.29 -15.62
C ASP A 397 -13.14 15.69 -14.30
N ALA A 398 -14.47 15.78 -14.35
CA ALA A 398 -15.31 16.17 -13.22
C ALA A 398 -16.22 15.02 -12.77
N ASP A 399 -16.52 14.96 -11.47
CA ASP A 399 -17.38 13.92 -10.93
C ASP A 399 -18.74 13.83 -11.66
N ASN A 400 -19.07 12.64 -12.15
CA ASN A 400 -20.33 12.31 -12.86
C ASN A 400 -20.51 13.02 -14.21
N THR A 401 -19.42 13.31 -14.92
CA THR A 401 -19.44 13.82 -16.30
C THR A 401 -18.48 13.01 -17.15
N GLU A 402 -18.67 12.94 -18.47
CA GLU A 402 -17.78 12.20 -19.38
C GLU A 402 -16.83 13.17 -20.09
N TRP A 403 -15.85 13.72 -19.39
CA TRP A 403 -14.90 14.66 -19.99
C TRP A 403 -13.75 13.93 -20.68
N ARG A 404 -13.78 13.95 -22.01
CA ARG A 404 -12.92 13.12 -22.85
C ARG A 404 -11.91 13.95 -23.63
N ILE A 405 -10.82 13.32 -24.04
CA ILE A 405 -9.83 13.92 -24.94
C ILE A 405 -9.37 12.92 -25.97
N GLN A 406 -9.16 13.36 -27.21
CA GLN A 406 -8.46 12.57 -28.21
C GLN A 406 -7.00 13.02 -28.28
N THR A 407 -6.04 12.10 -28.24
CA THR A 407 -4.63 12.48 -28.34
C THR A 407 -3.76 11.41 -28.99
N GLY A 408 -2.65 11.83 -29.60
CA GLY A 408 -1.69 10.95 -30.24
C GLY A 408 -0.44 11.67 -30.73
N SER A 409 0.53 10.91 -31.22
CA SER A 409 1.76 11.43 -31.84
C SER A 409 1.55 11.95 -33.27
N SER A 410 0.36 11.73 -33.85
CA SER A 410 -0.05 12.27 -35.15
C SER A 410 -1.58 12.45 -35.21
N LEU A 411 -2.06 13.35 -36.06
CA LEU A 411 -3.50 13.52 -36.34
C LEU A 411 -4.18 12.25 -36.87
N GLY A 412 -3.45 11.38 -37.56
CA GLY A 412 -4.02 10.15 -38.12
C GLY A 412 -4.20 9.03 -37.11
N SER A 413 -3.79 9.23 -35.86
CA SER A 413 -3.67 8.18 -34.84
C SER A 413 -4.08 8.67 -33.45
N LEU A 414 -5.10 9.53 -33.37
CA LEU A 414 -5.62 9.98 -32.09
C LEU A 414 -6.41 8.85 -31.42
N VAL A 415 -6.17 8.65 -30.13
CA VAL A 415 -6.88 7.69 -29.28
C VAL A 415 -7.76 8.47 -28.32
N LEU A 416 -8.99 8.03 -28.15
CA LEU A 416 -9.93 8.60 -27.18
C LEU A 416 -9.55 8.14 -25.77
N TYR A 417 -9.41 9.10 -24.85
CA TYR A 417 -9.16 8.87 -23.44
C TYR A 417 -10.28 9.44 -22.57
N ASP A 418 -10.47 8.79 -21.44
CA ASP A 418 -11.48 9.16 -20.44
C ASP A 418 -11.03 8.77 -19.02
N SER A 419 -11.68 9.32 -18.02
CA SER A 419 -11.51 8.90 -16.63
C SER A 419 -11.94 7.43 -16.47
N PRO A 420 -11.19 6.61 -15.69
CA PRO A 420 -11.57 5.23 -15.42
C PRO A 420 -12.91 5.09 -14.71
N ALA A 421 -13.41 6.15 -14.05
CA ALA A 421 -14.64 6.12 -13.28
C ALA A 421 -15.89 6.08 -14.16
N ASP A 422 -15.84 6.70 -15.34
CA ASP A 422 -17.00 6.85 -16.22
C ASP A 422 -17.19 5.64 -17.15
N ALA A 423 -16.12 4.87 -17.37
CA ALA A 423 -16.13 3.61 -18.11
C ALA A 423 -16.74 3.71 -19.52
N VAL A 424 -16.46 4.82 -20.23
CA VAL A 424 -16.96 5.06 -21.59
C VAL A 424 -16.46 3.99 -22.56
N ALA A 425 -17.41 3.38 -23.28
CA ALA A 425 -17.10 2.33 -24.23
C ALA A 425 -16.23 2.85 -25.41
N GLY A 426 -15.06 2.22 -25.60
CA GLY A 426 -14.13 2.56 -26.68
C GLY A 426 -13.11 3.64 -26.33
N ALA A 427 -13.22 4.26 -25.15
CA ALA A 427 -12.16 5.10 -24.59
C ALA A 427 -11.10 4.24 -23.88
N THR A 428 -9.87 4.75 -23.87
CA THR A 428 -8.77 4.22 -23.05
C THR A 428 -8.74 4.96 -21.72
N ASN A 429 -8.53 4.25 -20.64
CA ASN A 429 -8.45 4.86 -19.31
C ASN A 429 -7.23 5.79 -19.20
N GLY A 430 -7.47 7.04 -18.82
CA GLY A 430 -6.43 7.96 -18.36
C GLY A 430 -5.86 7.52 -17.02
N ALA A 431 -4.57 7.77 -16.80
CA ALA A 431 -3.92 7.52 -15.51
C ALA A 431 -4.12 8.71 -14.59
N PRO A 432 -4.58 8.56 -13.33
CA PRO A 432 -4.72 9.69 -12.41
C PRO A 432 -3.37 10.38 -12.21
N SER A 433 -3.27 11.68 -12.52
CA SER A 433 -2.00 12.42 -12.41
C SER A 433 -1.51 12.54 -10.97
N ALA A 434 -2.39 12.40 -9.98
CA ALA A 434 -2.01 12.32 -8.56
C ALA A 434 -1.10 11.10 -8.22
N ASN A 435 -1.08 10.07 -9.08
CA ASN A 435 -0.25 8.88 -8.92
C ASN A 435 1.05 8.93 -9.74
N VAL A 436 1.32 10.04 -10.42
CA VAL A 436 2.51 10.23 -11.26
C VAL A 436 3.54 11.06 -10.49
N ALA A 437 4.80 10.63 -10.51
CA ALA A 437 5.91 11.40 -9.95
C ALA A 437 6.35 12.48 -10.95
N TYR A 438 6.51 13.72 -10.47
CA TYR A 438 6.88 14.85 -11.31
C TYR A 438 8.10 15.60 -10.76
N SER A 439 8.99 16.02 -11.67
CA SER A 439 10.07 16.96 -11.35
C SER A 439 9.54 18.36 -11.01
N ASN A 440 8.38 18.69 -11.58
CA ASN A 440 7.63 19.91 -11.34
C ASN A 440 6.14 19.57 -11.44
N ALA A 441 5.51 19.30 -10.29
CA ALA A 441 4.15 18.77 -10.27
C ALA A 441 3.11 19.80 -10.74
N PRO A 442 2.12 19.37 -11.55
CA PRO A 442 0.92 20.15 -11.77
C PRO A 442 -0.04 20.07 -10.55
N LEU A 443 -1.04 20.94 -10.53
CA LEU A 443 -2.25 20.82 -9.73
C LEU A 443 -3.02 19.60 -10.23
N VAL A 444 -3.19 18.59 -9.37
CA VAL A 444 -3.81 17.31 -9.74
C VAL A 444 -5.27 17.19 -9.29
N THR A 445 -5.78 18.14 -8.50
CA THR A 445 -7.15 18.15 -8.00
C THR A 445 -7.65 19.58 -7.83
N GLU A 446 -8.88 19.85 -8.26
CA GLU A 446 -9.50 21.16 -8.16
C GLU A 446 -11.01 21.10 -7.97
N GLY A 447 -11.48 21.24 -6.74
CA GLY A 447 -12.91 21.11 -6.42
C GLY A 447 -13.37 19.67 -6.61
N ASN A 448 -14.39 19.46 -7.46
CA ASN A 448 -14.91 18.15 -7.84
C ASN A 448 -14.24 17.58 -9.12
N ARG A 449 -13.02 18.02 -9.42
CA ARG A 449 -12.29 17.63 -10.63
C ARG A 449 -10.94 17.04 -10.30
N ALA A 450 -10.54 16.04 -11.08
CA ALA A 450 -9.24 15.41 -11.02
C ALA A 450 -8.54 15.50 -12.38
N MET A 451 -7.21 15.61 -12.36
CA MET A 451 -6.40 15.57 -13.56
C MET A 451 -5.98 14.14 -13.88
N TYR A 452 -6.03 13.79 -15.17
CA TYR A 452 -5.60 12.51 -15.71
C TYR A 452 -4.58 12.70 -16.83
N GLY A 453 -3.65 11.76 -16.96
CA GLY A 453 -2.71 11.64 -18.08
C GLY A 453 -3.20 10.65 -19.12
N ALA A 454 -3.42 11.12 -20.34
CA ALA A 454 -3.65 10.33 -21.53
C ALA A 454 -2.30 9.87 -22.13
N ALA A 455 -1.91 8.62 -21.90
CA ALA A 455 -0.60 8.10 -22.28
C ALA A 455 -0.47 7.87 -23.79
N ILE A 456 0.22 8.77 -24.49
CA ILE A 456 0.51 8.67 -25.93
C ILE A 456 1.58 7.59 -26.20
N GLY A 457 2.41 7.30 -25.19
CA GLY A 457 3.55 6.39 -25.30
C GLY A 457 4.81 7.10 -25.79
N SER A 458 5.70 6.34 -26.43
CA SER A 458 7.01 6.84 -26.86
C SER A 458 6.91 7.75 -28.10
N VAL A 459 7.28 9.01 -27.96
CA VAL A 459 7.38 10.01 -29.04
C VAL A 459 8.83 10.41 -29.25
N VAL A 460 9.29 10.39 -30.50
CA VAL A 460 10.67 10.75 -30.86
C VAL A 460 10.72 12.24 -31.23
N THR A 461 11.64 12.98 -30.62
CA THR A 461 11.91 14.38 -30.99
C THR A 461 12.46 14.50 -32.40
N ASP A 462 12.20 15.61 -33.07
CA ASP A 462 12.80 15.89 -34.38
C ASP A 462 14.33 16.18 -34.27
N GLY A 463 14.98 16.39 -35.42
CA GLY A 463 16.41 16.72 -35.48
C GLY A 463 16.80 18.06 -34.84
N SER A 464 15.83 18.86 -34.40
CA SER A 464 16.04 20.10 -33.65
C SER A 464 15.68 19.97 -32.17
N GLY A 465 15.26 18.78 -31.71
CA GLY A 465 14.88 18.56 -30.32
C GLY A 465 13.45 18.99 -29.99
N ASN A 466 12.55 19.04 -30.97
CA ASN A 466 11.14 19.33 -30.73
C ASN A 466 10.35 18.04 -30.57
N LEU A 467 9.61 17.92 -29.46
CA LEU A 467 8.60 16.89 -29.25
C LEU A 467 7.24 17.46 -29.59
N VAL A 468 6.46 16.74 -30.38
CA VAL A 468 5.16 17.21 -30.88
C VAL A 468 4.09 16.19 -30.52
N VAL A 469 3.01 16.67 -29.92
CA VAL A 469 1.78 15.90 -29.68
C VAL A 469 0.61 16.60 -30.34
N PHE A 470 -0.37 15.79 -30.72
CA PHE A 470 -1.63 16.24 -31.29
C PHE A 470 -2.75 15.85 -30.35
N LEU A 471 -3.74 16.72 -30.24
CA LEU A 471 -4.94 16.46 -29.46
C LEU A 471 -6.15 17.09 -30.13
N ASP A 472 -7.31 16.54 -29.85
CA ASP A 472 -8.60 16.99 -30.33
C ASP A 472 -9.62 16.83 -29.22
N ASP A 473 -10.74 17.53 -29.35
CA ASP A 473 -11.90 17.27 -28.53
C ASP A 473 -12.66 16.04 -29.02
N PHE A 474 -13.76 15.71 -28.34
CA PHE A 474 -14.67 14.67 -28.79
C PHE A 474 -16.08 15.25 -28.88
N ALA A 475 -16.47 15.66 -30.08
CA ALA A 475 -17.79 16.19 -30.37
C ALA A 475 -18.88 15.18 -29.99
N SER A 476 -19.49 15.38 -28.83
CA SER A 476 -20.52 14.53 -28.23
C SER A 476 -21.59 15.42 -27.63
N GLY A 477 -22.85 14.97 -27.62
CA GLY A 477 -23.93 15.79 -27.07
C GLY A 477 -24.00 15.68 -25.55
N GLY A 478 -24.31 16.77 -24.84
CA GLY A 478 -24.42 16.78 -23.37
C GLY A 478 -23.49 17.79 -22.69
N ASP A 479 -23.19 17.56 -21.40
CA ASP A 479 -22.22 18.34 -20.61
C ASP A 479 -20.78 17.79 -20.76
N ASP A 480 -20.54 17.05 -21.84
CA ASP A 480 -19.30 16.35 -22.16
C ASP A 480 -18.30 17.37 -22.73
N ARG A 481 -17.23 17.66 -21.98
CA ARG A 481 -16.26 18.70 -22.31
C ARG A 481 -14.89 18.10 -22.53
N THR A 482 -14.03 18.82 -23.24
CA THR A 482 -12.59 18.52 -23.27
C THR A 482 -11.85 19.63 -22.59
N TRP A 483 -11.14 19.32 -21.50
CA TRP A 483 -10.31 20.27 -20.75
C TRP A 483 -8.85 19.87 -20.83
N TYR A 484 -8.09 20.56 -21.69
CA TYR A 484 -6.67 20.32 -21.92
C TYR A 484 -5.80 21.30 -21.13
N ASP A 485 -4.93 20.78 -20.27
CA ASP A 485 -4.06 21.59 -19.39
C ASP A 485 -2.61 21.67 -19.91
N GLY A 486 -2.05 20.55 -20.39
CA GLY A 486 -0.65 20.54 -20.83
C GLY A 486 -0.11 19.15 -21.15
N VAL A 487 1.20 19.06 -21.37
CA VAL A 487 1.87 17.82 -21.73
C VAL A 487 2.89 17.47 -20.66
N SER A 488 2.96 16.19 -20.31
CA SER A 488 4.05 15.67 -19.49
C SER A 488 4.89 14.72 -20.30
N TYR A 489 6.21 14.84 -20.16
CA TYR A 489 7.16 13.98 -20.85
C TYR A 489 8.26 13.52 -19.90
N GLN A 490 8.89 12.41 -20.24
CA GLN A 490 10.11 11.93 -19.59
C GLN A 490 11.00 11.28 -20.63
N SER A 491 12.30 11.54 -20.57
CA SER A 491 13.26 10.64 -21.23
C SER A 491 13.48 9.47 -20.29
N GLY A 492 13.86 8.30 -20.82
CA GLY A 492 14.23 7.18 -19.96
C GLY A 492 15.20 7.60 -18.84
N LEU A 493 15.09 6.97 -17.66
CA LEU A 493 15.90 7.17 -16.45
C LEU A 493 16.50 8.57 -16.27
N THR A 494 15.66 9.62 -16.23
CA THR A 494 16.11 10.99 -15.90
C THR A 494 15.87 11.42 -14.46
N GLY A 495 15.12 10.64 -13.67
CA GLY A 495 15.19 10.77 -12.21
C GLY A 495 16.39 9.98 -11.69
N GLY A 496 16.93 10.40 -10.55
CA GLY A 496 17.99 9.64 -9.85
C GLY A 496 17.51 8.24 -9.46
N PHE A 497 18.25 7.52 -8.63
CA PHE A 497 17.78 6.23 -8.12
C PHE A 497 16.93 6.43 -6.85
N VAL A 498 15.81 5.72 -6.71
CA VAL A 498 15.06 5.60 -5.45
C VAL A 498 15.22 4.20 -4.87
N GLY A 499 15.01 4.06 -3.56
CA GLY A 499 15.10 2.79 -2.85
C GLY A 499 16.29 2.65 -1.91
N ALA A 500 17.27 3.55 -1.99
CA ALA A 500 18.35 3.57 -1.03
C ALA A 500 17.83 3.82 0.38
N SER A 501 18.44 3.13 1.32
CA SER A 501 18.02 3.12 2.70
C SER A 501 19.15 3.54 3.63
N ASN A 502 18.81 4.42 4.58
CA ASN A 502 19.67 4.75 5.69
C ASN A 502 19.23 3.94 6.90
N ALA A 503 19.80 2.75 7.02
CA ALA A 503 19.49 1.83 8.10
C ALA A 503 20.29 2.15 9.36
N SER A 504 19.72 1.79 10.50
CA SER A 504 20.36 1.90 11.80
C SER A 504 20.27 0.58 12.57
N LEU A 505 21.36 0.24 13.23
CA LEU A 505 21.48 -0.82 14.21
C LEU A 505 21.94 -0.20 15.53
N ALA A 506 21.01 -0.10 16.48
CA ALA A 506 21.27 0.37 17.83
C ALA A 506 21.79 -0.78 18.72
N GLY A 507 23.00 -1.26 18.42
CA GLY A 507 23.66 -2.40 19.06
C GLY A 507 24.98 -2.74 18.38
N ASP A 508 25.55 -3.89 18.72
CA ASP A 508 26.73 -4.45 18.05
C ASP A 508 26.34 -5.30 16.82
N LEU A 509 27.20 -5.29 15.79
CA LEU A 509 27.08 -6.12 14.60
C LEU A 509 28.19 -7.17 14.55
N LEU A 510 27.83 -8.44 14.45
CA LEU A 510 28.75 -9.54 14.16
C LEU A 510 28.37 -10.23 12.85
N LEU A 511 29.16 -10.00 11.78
CA LEU A 511 29.03 -10.69 10.50
C LEU A 511 30.11 -11.77 10.39
N ASN A 512 29.73 -13.04 10.60
CA ASN A 512 30.66 -14.15 10.57
C ASN A 512 31.07 -14.54 9.14
N SER A 513 32.15 -15.32 9.04
CA SER A 513 32.57 -15.90 7.76
C SER A 513 31.46 -16.72 7.10
N GLY A 514 31.26 -16.48 5.80
CA GLY A 514 30.21 -17.08 4.99
C GLY A 514 28.83 -16.45 5.15
N ALA A 515 28.67 -15.37 5.92
CA ALA A 515 27.49 -14.50 5.89
C ALA A 515 27.73 -13.32 4.93
N SER A 516 26.65 -12.69 4.46
CA SER A 516 26.73 -11.53 3.56
C SER A 516 26.07 -10.29 4.15
N LEU A 517 26.73 -9.13 4.02
CA LEU A 517 26.12 -7.80 4.13
C LEU A 517 25.88 -7.29 2.71
N ALA A 518 24.63 -7.11 2.30
CA ALA A 518 24.26 -6.60 0.98
C ALA A 518 23.92 -5.11 1.03
N ILE A 519 24.46 -4.37 0.08
CA ILE A 519 24.30 -2.92 -0.09
C ILE A 519 24.14 -2.60 -1.57
N ASP A 520 23.24 -1.68 -1.87
CA ASP A 520 22.98 -1.20 -3.22
C ASP A 520 23.50 0.24 -3.36
N LEU A 521 24.23 0.52 -4.45
CA LEU A 521 24.93 1.79 -4.71
C LEU A 521 24.45 2.42 -6.01
N ALA A 522 24.51 3.74 -6.08
CA ALA A 522 24.38 4.52 -7.31
C ALA A 522 25.24 5.80 -7.21
N ALA A 523 25.35 6.53 -8.32
CA ALA A 523 26.25 7.68 -8.43
C ALA A 523 26.05 8.75 -7.33
N ASP A 524 24.81 8.97 -6.88
CA ASP A 524 24.42 10.00 -5.92
C ASP A 524 23.64 9.48 -4.70
N ILE A 525 23.25 8.21 -4.71
CA ILE A 525 22.32 7.64 -3.73
C ILE A 525 22.79 6.22 -3.38
N ASN A 526 22.94 5.92 -2.08
CA ASN A 526 23.53 4.66 -1.63
C ASN A 526 22.83 4.16 -0.38
N ASP A 527 22.77 2.84 -0.24
CA ASP A 527 22.50 2.22 1.05
C ASP A 527 23.60 2.54 2.05
N THR A 528 23.19 2.92 3.26
CA THR A 528 24.10 3.12 4.38
C THR A 528 23.62 2.41 5.64
N LEU A 529 24.54 1.79 6.37
CA LEU A 529 24.27 1.17 7.66
C LEU A 529 24.99 1.90 8.80
N ASN A 530 24.23 2.47 9.71
CA ASN A 530 24.75 3.10 10.93
C ASN A 530 24.65 2.14 12.11
N VAL A 531 25.78 1.74 12.68
CA VAL A 531 25.88 0.88 13.87
C VAL A 531 26.31 1.74 15.06
N THR A 532 25.49 1.80 16.11
CA THR A 532 25.86 2.60 17.31
C THR A 532 26.89 1.90 18.18
N GLY A 533 26.94 0.57 18.12
CA GLY A 533 27.95 -0.27 18.76
C GLY A 533 29.14 -0.55 17.85
N SER A 534 29.83 -1.65 18.13
CA SER A 534 30.96 -2.14 17.33
C SER A 534 30.48 -2.99 16.16
N ALA A 535 31.23 -3.00 15.06
CA ALA A 535 31.00 -3.92 13.94
C ALA A 535 32.23 -4.80 13.70
N LEU A 536 32.06 -6.12 13.79
CA LEU A 536 33.06 -7.12 13.43
C LEU A 536 32.60 -7.84 12.16
N LEU A 537 33.34 -7.64 11.07
CA LEU A 537 32.98 -8.10 9.73
C LEU A 537 34.04 -9.08 9.20
N SER A 538 33.70 -10.38 9.21
CA SER A 538 34.53 -11.46 8.64
C SER A 538 33.85 -12.21 7.49
N GLY A 539 32.71 -11.70 7.01
CA GLY A 539 31.91 -12.25 5.92
C GLY A 539 32.21 -11.63 4.55
N THR A 540 31.19 -11.52 3.72
CA THR A 540 31.24 -10.88 2.41
C THR A 540 30.41 -9.60 2.40
N LEU A 541 30.98 -8.50 1.94
CA LEU A 541 30.23 -7.32 1.53
C LEU A 541 29.81 -7.50 0.08
N SER A 542 28.53 -7.77 -0.14
CA SER A 542 27.91 -7.92 -1.45
C SER A 542 27.51 -6.56 -1.98
N VAL A 543 28.16 -6.10 -3.05
CA VAL A 543 27.94 -4.80 -3.66
C VAL A 543 27.17 -4.98 -4.97
N ASP A 544 26.10 -4.21 -5.13
CA ASP A 544 25.30 -4.11 -6.34
C ASP A 544 25.25 -2.63 -6.76
N LEU A 545 25.77 -2.31 -7.95
CA LEU A 545 25.90 -0.95 -8.46
C LEU A 545 24.84 -0.71 -9.54
N PHE A 546 23.98 0.27 -9.32
CA PHE A 546 22.94 0.67 -10.25
C PHE A 546 23.27 1.97 -10.98
N GLY A 547 22.96 1.97 -12.28
CA GLY A 547 23.08 3.15 -13.13
C GLY A 547 24.42 3.33 -13.81
N ALA A 548 24.74 4.57 -14.15
CA ALA A 548 26.00 4.90 -14.80
C ALA A 548 27.18 4.70 -13.84
N ASP A 549 28.25 4.11 -14.35
CA ASP A 549 29.48 3.90 -13.59
C ASP A 549 29.95 5.19 -12.91
N PRO A 550 30.23 5.15 -11.60
CA PRO A 550 30.87 6.25 -10.91
C PRO A 550 32.21 6.60 -11.58
N LEU A 551 32.63 7.85 -11.43
CA LEU A 551 33.98 8.23 -11.83
C LEU A 551 35.03 7.39 -11.06
N GLY A 552 36.08 6.96 -11.74
CA GLY A 552 37.19 6.24 -11.11
C GLY A 552 37.74 7.02 -9.90
N GLY A 553 37.82 6.36 -8.75
CA GLY A 553 38.22 6.97 -7.48
C GLY A 553 37.07 7.53 -6.63
N SER A 554 35.82 7.47 -7.11
CA SER A 554 34.64 7.79 -6.29
C SER A 554 34.60 6.94 -5.02
N GLN A 555 34.22 7.58 -3.92
CA GLN A 555 34.18 6.96 -2.59
C GLN A 555 32.76 6.93 -2.02
N PHE A 556 32.43 5.81 -1.37
CA PHE A 556 31.12 5.53 -0.81
C PHE A 556 31.30 5.08 0.64
N THR A 557 30.84 5.86 1.61
CA THR A 557 30.74 5.41 3.01
C THR A 557 29.47 4.60 3.16
N VAL A 558 29.62 3.29 3.30
CA VAL A 558 28.49 2.34 3.28
C VAL A 558 28.14 1.81 4.67
N LEU A 559 29.07 1.93 5.62
CA LEU A 559 28.85 1.57 7.02
C LEU A 559 29.65 2.48 7.94
N THR A 560 29.02 2.91 9.04
CA THR A 560 29.69 3.59 10.16
C THR A 560 29.39 2.83 11.46
N ALA A 561 30.41 2.44 12.20
CA ALA A 561 30.30 1.78 13.51
C ALA A 561 30.94 2.61 14.61
N ALA A 562 30.10 3.23 15.46
CA ALA A 562 30.58 4.19 16.47
C ALA A 562 31.39 3.55 17.60
N GLY A 563 31.17 2.26 17.90
CA GLY A 563 31.95 1.47 18.86
C GLY A 563 33.29 0.96 18.32
N GLY A 564 33.52 1.09 17.01
CA GLY A 564 34.70 0.62 16.31
C GLY A 564 34.38 -0.40 15.22
N LEU A 565 35.21 -0.43 14.19
CA LEU A 565 35.05 -1.29 13.02
C LEU A 565 36.28 -2.21 12.86
N ASP A 566 36.04 -3.52 12.87
CA ASP A 566 37.03 -4.54 12.51
C ASP A 566 36.58 -5.25 11.22
N THR A 567 37.38 -5.13 10.18
CA THR A 567 37.15 -5.74 8.86
C THR A 567 38.06 -6.94 8.61
N THR A 568 38.69 -7.48 9.66
CA THR A 568 39.55 -8.65 9.55
C THR A 568 38.76 -9.85 9.03
N GLY A 569 39.07 -10.26 7.80
CA GLY A 569 38.39 -11.36 7.12
C GLY A 569 37.21 -10.93 6.24
N LEU A 570 36.88 -9.64 6.17
CA LEU A 570 35.91 -9.12 5.22
C LEU A 570 36.42 -9.30 3.78
N THR A 571 35.52 -9.75 2.90
CA THR A 571 35.76 -9.89 1.46
C THR A 571 34.74 -9.10 0.67
N LEU A 572 35.08 -8.64 -0.54
CA LEU A 572 34.09 -8.09 -1.47
C LEU A 572 33.49 -9.20 -2.33
N GLY A 573 32.22 -9.07 -2.64
CA GLY A 573 31.46 -9.95 -3.52
C GLY A 573 30.21 -9.25 -4.04
N GLY A 574 29.21 -10.02 -4.46
CA GLY A 574 28.07 -9.48 -5.19
C GLY A 574 28.39 -9.27 -6.67
N PRO A 575 27.42 -8.77 -7.46
CA PRO A 575 27.60 -8.50 -8.89
C PRO A 575 28.80 -7.59 -9.17
N ASP A 576 28.95 -6.53 -8.38
CA ASP A 576 29.93 -5.46 -8.66
C ASP A 576 31.11 -5.41 -7.70
N GLY A 577 31.22 -6.38 -6.78
CA GLY A 577 32.29 -6.38 -5.76
C GLY A 577 33.71 -6.33 -6.34
N GLY A 578 33.91 -6.85 -7.56
CA GLY A 578 35.18 -6.81 -8.28
C GLY A 578 35.62 -5.41 -8.74
N SER A 579 34.67 -4.48 -8.86
CA SER A 579 34.90 -3.09 -9.31
C SER A 579 35.34 -2.16 -8.17
N PHE A 580 35.32 -2.64 -6.92
CA PHE A 580 35.61 -1.85 -5.75
C PHE A 580 36.84 -2.35 -4.99
N SER A 581 37.44 -1.44 -4.25
CA SER A 581 38.29 -1.74 -3.10
C SER A 581 37.66 -1.13 -1.85
N PHE A 582 38.01 -1.60 -0.66
CA PHE A 582 37.52 -1.01 0.58
C PHE A 582 38.66 -0.60 1.50
N SER A 583 38.39 0.38 2.36
CA SER A 583 39.29 0.79 3.43
C SER A 583 38.50 1.16 4.69
N THR A 584 39.16 1.07 5.84
CA THR A 584 38.61 1.57 7.09
C THR A 584 39.18 2.96 7.36
N VAL A 585 38.30 3.96 7.47
CA VAL A 585 38.66 5.36 7.74
C VAL A 585 38.29 5.71 9.18
N GLY A 586 39.21 6.35 9.90
CA GLY A 586 38.98 6.78 11.29
C GLY A 586 38.80 5.63 12.31
N GLY A 587 38.87 4.37 11.88
CA GLY A 587 38.57 3.20 12.70
C GLY A 587 37.07 2.92 12.88
N THR A 588 36.19 3.68 12.21
CA THR A 588 34.73 3.59 12.37
C THR A 588 34.00 3.47 11.05
N ASP A 589 34.55 3.99 9.95
CA ASP A 589 33.85 4.04 8.67
C ASP A 589 34.42 3.01 7.69
N LEU A 590 33.52 2.29 7.02
CA LEU A 590 33.83 1.43 5.88
C LEU A 590 33.59 2.22 4.58
N VAL A 591 34.66 2.51 3.86
CA VAL A 591 34.61 3.28 2.63
C VAL A 591 34.97 2.40 1.45
N LEU A 592 34.05 2.26 0.49
CA LEU A 592 34.32 1.68 -0.82
C LEU A 592 34.90 2.73 -1.74
N THR A 593 35.89 2.34 -2.56
CA THR A 593 36.47 3.17 -3.60
C THR A 593 36.34 2.46 -4.93
N PHE A 594 35.64 3.08 -5.87
CA PHE A 594 35.46 2.56 -7.22
C PHE A 594 36.79 2.60 -7.99
N GLY A 595 37.17 1.47 -8.58
CA GLY A 595 38.45 1.33 -9.27
C GLY A 595 38.47 2.11 -10.58
N ALA A 596 39.55 2.86 -10.83
CA ALA A 596 39.76 3.55 -12.12
C ALA A 596 40.02 2.60 -13.31
N THR A 597 40.15 1.29 -13.04
CA THR A 597 40.36 0.23 -14.04
C THR A 597 39.25 -0.83 -14.00
N ALA A 598 38.10 -0.56 -13.37
CA ALA A 598 36.89 -1.30 -13.71
C ALA A 598 36.74 -1.19 -15.23
N ASN A 599 36.56 -2.31 -15.92
CA ASN A 599 36.56 -2.39 -17.37
C ASN A 599 35.43 -1.50 -17.93
N LEU A 600 35.73 -0.23 -18.17
CA LEU A 600 34.79 0.72 -18.76
C LEU A 600 34.25 0.12 -20.05
N GLY A 601 32.98 -0.28 -20.03
CA GLY A 601 32.32 -0.96 -21.14
C GLY A 601 31.95 -2.42 -20.91
N ASP A 602 32.13 -3.01 -19.73
CA ASP A 602 31.59 -4.33 -19.36
C ASP A 602 30.28 -4.16 -18.58
N PHE A 603 29.18 -3.97 -19.31
CA PHE A 603 27.85 -3.70 -18.74
C PHE A 603 27.07 -4.98 -18.41
N ASN A 604 27.57 -6.15 -18.84
CA ASN A 604 26.93 -7.43 -18.56
C ASN A 604 27.56 -8.19 -17.38
N GLY A 605 28.70 -7.71 -16.87
CA GLY A 605 29.34 -8.21 -15.65
C GLY A 605 30.08 -9.54 -15.84
N ASP A 606 30.52 -9.87 -17.06
CA ASP A 606 31.28 -11.08 -17.35
C ASP A 606 32.81 -10.89 -17.30
N PHE A 607 33.26 -9.68 -16.93
CA PHE A 607 34.66 -9.26 -16.86
C PHE A 607 35.35 -9.12 -18.23
N VAL A 608 34.58 -9.06 -19.32
CA VAL A 608 35.07 -8.89 -20.70
C VAL A 608 34.30 -7.77 -21.38
N VAL A 609 35.00 -6.69 -21.75
CA VAL A 609 34.42 -5.67 -22.64
C VAL A 609 34.24 -6.26 -24.05
N ASP A 610 33.01 -6.58 -24.41
CA ASP A 610 32.62 -7.12 -25.70
C ASP A 610 31.36 -6.45 -26.27
N ALA A 611 30.78 -7.03 -27.33
CA ALA A 611 29.63 -6.43 -28.00
C ALA A 611 28.32 -6.61 -27.22
N ALA A 612 28.22 -7.62 -26.35
CA ALA A 612 27.06 -7.90 -25.52
C ALA A 612 26.86 -6.84 -24.44
N ASP A 613 27.90 -6.08 -24.11
CA ASP A 613 27.80 -4.94 -23.21
C ASP A 613 27.04 -3.75 -23.79
N TYR A 614 26.90 -3.68 -25.12
CA TYR A 614 26.29 -2.53 -25.80
C TYR A 614 24.95 -2.89 -26.47
N THR A 615 24.35 -4.01 -26.09
CA THR A 615 23.06 -4.51 -26.60
C THR A 615 22.09 -4.78 -25.47
#